data_AF-A0A523QEP9-F1
#
_entry.id   AF-A0A523QEP9-F1
#
_cell.length_a   1.000
_cell.length_b   1.000
_cell.length_c   1.000
_cell.angle_alpha   90.00
_cell.angle_beta   90.00
_cell.angle_gamma   90.00
#
_symmetry.space_group_name_H-M   'P 1'
#
loop_
_entity.id
_entity.type
_entity.pdbx_description
1 polymer ?
#
loop_
_entity_poly.entity_id
_entity_poly.type
_entity_poly.pdbx_seq_one_letter_code
_entity_poly.pdbx_strand_id
1 'polypeptide(L)'
;MPDREPDNVKEKLEKFLHRKEILNELRRTATAGRKSLVIAFEQLLEFDMELAKSILDSPSYFFNSAADVLEGITKVPGMRLRVM
;
A
#
# COMPACT_ATOMS: atom_id res chain seq x y z
N MET A 1 5.43 -23.98 -16.29
CA MET A 1 5.79 -22.55 -16.37
C MET A 1 5.64 -22.03 -14.96
N PRO A 2 6.71 -21.61 -14.24
CA PRO A 2 6.51 -21.00 -12.93
C PRO A 2 6.01 -19.57 -13.15
N ASP A 3 4.90 -19.24 -12.52
CA ASP A 3 4.22 -17.95 -12.58
C ASP A 3 5.14 -16.79 -12.19
N ARG A 4 5.00 -15.68 -12.91
CA ARG A 4 5.79 -14.46 -12.74
C ARG A 4 5.45 -13.78 -11.41
N GLU A 5 6.37 -13.85 -10.44
CA GLU A 5 6.22 -13.27 -9.10
C GLU A 5 6.18 -11.71 -8.96
N PRO A 6 6.58 -10.84 -9.92
CA PRO A 6 6.55 -9.38 -9.68
C PRO A 6 5.24 -8.65 -10.07
N ASP A 7 4.38 -9.24 -10.90
CA ASP A 7 3.14 -8.59 -11.39
C ASP A 7 2.02 -8.56 -10.32
N ASN A 8 2.12 -9.36 -9.25
CA ASN A 8 1.03 -9.52 -8.29
C ASN A 8 1.07 -8.49 -7.14
N VAL A 9 2.24 -7.95 -6.77
CA VAL A 9 2.38 -7.05 -5.60
C VAL A 9 1.58 -5.76 -5.78
N LYS A 10 1.66 -5.14 -6.97
CA LYS A 10 0.93 -3.89 -7.27
C LYS A 10 -0.57 -4.11 -7.28
N GLU A 11 -1.05 -5.20 -7.86
CA GLU A 11 -2.47 -5.55 -7.87
C GLU A 11 -3.01 -5.83 -6.45
N LYS A 12 -2.24 -6.56 -5.64
CA LYS A 12 -2.57 -6.81 -4.23
C LYS A 12 -2.57 -5.53 -3.39
N LEU A 13 -1.59 -4.64 -3.60
CA LEU A 13 -1.57 -3.30 -2.99
C LEU A 13 -2.80 -2.50 -3.37
N GLU A 14 -3.19 -2.53 -4.65
CA GLU A 14 -4.36 -1.82 -5.14
C GLU A 14 -5.64 -2.33 -4.46
N LYS A 15 -5.80 -3.66 -4.36
CA LYS A 15 -6.93 -4.27 -3.62
C LYS A 15 -6.94 -3.87 -2.15
N PHE A 16 -5.78 -3.89 -1.48
CA PHE A 16 -5.65 -3.50 -0.09
C PHE A 16 -6.01 -2.01 0.13
N LEU A 17 -5.43 -1.11 -0.68
CA LEU A 17 -5.61 0.33 -0.55
C LEU A 17 -7.01 0.81 -0.95
N HIS A 18 -7.74 0.03 -1.76
CA HIS A 18 -9.15 0.28 -2.08
C HIS A 18 -10.14 -0.23 -1.03
N ARG A 19 -9.68 -0.89 0.05
CA ARG A 19 -10.57 -1.27 1.14
C ARG A 19 -11.20 -0.03 1.77
N LYS A 20 -12.49 -0.11 2.09
CA LYS A 20 -13.28 1.02 2.61
C LYS A 20 -12.66 1.67 3.85
N GLU A 21 -12.07 0.86 4.73
CA GLU A 21 -11.37 1.34 5.93
C GLU A 21 -10.13 2.18 5.59
N ILE A 22 -9.30 1.69 4.68
CA ILE A 22 -8.09 2.38 4.22
C ILE A 22 -8.45 3.66 3.47
N LEU A 23 -9.47 3.63 2.61
CA LEU A 23 -9.96 4.84 1.92
C LEU A 23 -10.46 5.90 2.90
N ASN A 24 -11.14 5.50 3.98
CA ASN A 24 -11.59 6.43 5.01
C ASN A 24 -10.40 7.05 5.75
N GLU A 25 -9.38 6.26 6.06
CA GLU A 25 -8.16 6.74 6.71
C GLU A 25 -7.33 7.64 5.80
N LEU A 26 -7.24 7.30 4.51
CA LEU A 26 -6.61 8.15 3.48
C LEU A 26 -7.30 9.50 3.37
N ARG A 27 -8.64 9.53 3.35
CA ARG A 27 -9.41 10.79 3.36
C ARG A 27 -9.11 11.62 4.60
N ARG A 28 -9.11 11.01 5.80
CA ARG A 28 -8.77 11.70 7.06
C ARG A 28 -7.34 12.24 7.07
N THR A 29 -6.40 11.46 6.53
CA THR A 29 -4.99 11.85 6.44
C THR A 29 -4.80 13.02 5.49
N ALA A 30 -5.44 12.96 4.32
CA ALA A 30 -5.41 14.03 3.33
C ALA A 30 -6.07 15.32 3.83
N THR A 31 -7.24 15.24 4.50
CA THR A 31 -7.90 16.42 5.09
C THR A 31 -7.09 17.04 6.23
N ALA A 32 -6.29 16.24 6.94
CA ALA A 32 -5.34 16.73 7.94
C ALA A 32 -4.04 17.30 7.35
N GLY A 33 -3.91 17.37 6.01
CA GLY A 33 -2.70 17.87 5.33
C GLY A 33 -1.50 16.95 5.44
N ARG A 34 -1.69 15.71 5.91
CA ARG A 34 -0.63 14.71 6.05
C ARG A 34 -0.42 13.98 4.73
N LYS A 35 0.84 13.64 4.44
CA LYS A 35 1.25 12.96 3.20
C LYS A 35 1.69 11.51 3.44
N SER A 36 1.27 10.91 4.54
CA SER A 36 1.68 9.55 4.89
C SER A 36 0.52 8.78 5.48
N LEU A 37 0.11 7.71 4.80
CA LEU A 37 -0.76 6.69 5.37
C LEU A 37 0.10 5.78 6.23
N VAL A 38 -0.24 5.64 7.50
CA VAL A 38 0.43 4.74 8.43
C VAL A 38 -0.49 3.54 8.65
N ILE A 39 0.01 2.34 8.43
CA ILE A 39 -0.70 1.08 8.69
C ILE A 39 0.17 0.17 9.54
N ALA A 40 -0.45 -0.73 10.29
CA ALA A 40 0.27 -1.75 11.03
C ALA A 40 0.65 -2.92 10.10
N PHE A 41 1.82 -3.53 10.30
CA PHE A 41 2.23 -4.71 9.54
C PHE A 41 1.22 -5.86 9.68
N GLU A 42 0.61 -6.02 10.85
CA GLU A 42 -0.41 -7.03 11.11
C GLU A 42 -1.61 -6.88 10.16
N GLN A 43 -2.02 -5.66 9.82
CA GLN A 43 -3.14 -5.45 8.88
C GLN A 43 -2.82 -5.91 7.46
N LEU A 44 -1.56 -5.80 7.04
CA LEU A 44 -1.08 -6.33 5.77
C LEU A 44 -1.02 -7.86 5.82
N LEU A 45 -0.50 -8.41 6.92
CA LEU A 45 -0.36 -9.86 7.12
C LEU A 45 -1.73 -10.55 7.16
N GLU A 46 -2.71 -9.97 7.86
CA GLU A 46 -4.09 -10.46 7.91
C GLU A 46 -4.78 -10.38 6.54
N PHE A 47 -4.42 -9.42 5.71
CA PHE A 47 -4.97 -9.29 4.37
C PHE A 47 -4.35 -10.29 3.38
N ASP A 48 -3.02 -10.33 3.30
CA ASP A 48 -2.28 -11.21 2.40
C ASP A 48 -0.83 -11.40 2.88
N MET A 49 -0.49 -12.63 3.24
CA MET A 49 0.85 -12.97 3.76
C MET A 49 1.95 -12.75 2.72
N GLU A 50 1.70 -13.01 1.43
CA GLU A 50 2.71 -12.81 0.39
C GLU A 50 2.96 -11.32 0.16
N LEU A 51 1.91 -10.50 0.27
CA LEU A 51 2.03 -9.05 0.23
C LEU A 51 2.88 -8.56 1.40
N ALA A 52 2.63 -9.05 2.61
CA ALA A 52 3.45 -8.71 3.78
C ALA A 52 4.91 -9.18 3.61
N LYS A 53 5.11 -10.39 3.06
CA LYS A 53 6.46 -10.92 2.76
C LYS A 53 7.20 -10.07 1.73
N SER A 54 6.50 -9.50 0.74
CA SER A 54 7.12 -8.63 -0.27
C SER A 54 7.78 -7.38 0.32
N ILE A 55 7.36 -6.93 1.51
CA ILE A 55 8.03 -5.85 2.26
C ILE A 55 9.43 -6.28 2.69
N LEU A 56 9.59 -7.54 3.10
CA LEU A 56 10.86 -8.10 3.54
C LEU A 56 11.76 -8.44 2.34
N ASP A 57 11.18 -9.01 1.28
CA ASP A 57 11.92 -9.48 0.11
C ASP A 57 12.36 -8.31 -0.79
N SER A 58 11.54 -7.27 -0.94
CA SER A 58 11.81 -6.15 -1.85
C SER A 58 11.15 -4.84 -1.37
N PRO A 59 11.62 -4.27 -0.24
CA PRO A 59 11.00 -3.11 0.40
C PRO A 59 10.91 -1.91 -0.53
N SER A 60 11.98 -1.58 -1.27
CA SER A 60 11.99 -0.44 -2.19
C SER A 60 10.94 -0.57 -3.29
N TYR A 61 10.78 -1.77 -3.87
CA TYR A 61 9.77 -2.00 -4.90
C TYR A 61 8.35 -1.89 -4.32
N PHE A 62 8.12 -2.45 -3.13
CA PHE A 62 6.84 -2.37 -2.43
C PHE A 62 6.44 -0.91 -2.16
N PHE A 63 7.32 -0.12 -1.53
CA PHE A 63 7.00 1.26 -1.16
C PHE A 63 6.85 2.18 -2.37
N ASN A 64 7.64 1.97 -3.44
CA ASN A 64 7.47 2.71 -4.69
C ASN A 64 6.14 2.37 -5.36
N SER A 65 5.79 1.08 -5.44
CA SER A 65 4.51 0.63 -5.99
C SER A 65 3.33 1.16 -5.18
N ALA A 66 3.46 1.20 -3.85
CA ALA A 66 2.44 1.75 -2.97
C ALA A 66 2.28 3.26 -3.17
N ALA A 67 3.37 4.00 -3.37
CA ALA A 67 3.32 5.43 -3.67
C ALA A 67 2.55 5.70 -4.98
N ASP A 68 2.85 4.96 -6.05
CA ASP A 68 2.15 5.09 -7.34
C ASP A 68 0.64 4.87 -7.19
N VAL A 69 0.25 3.82 -6.45
CA VAL A 69 -1.17 3.50 -6.22
C VAL A 69 -1.85 4.58 -5.35
N LEU A 70 -1.17 5.04 -4.29
CA LEU A 70 -1.69 6.07 -3.40
C LEU A 70 -1.88 7.42 -4.09
N GLU A 71 -0.96 7.83 -4.96
CA GLU A 71 -1.12 9.02 -5.79
C GLU A 71 -2.30 8.85 -6.77
N GLY A 72 -2.47 7.65 -7.33
CA GLY A 72 -3.60 7.30 -8.18
C GLY A 72 -4.96 7.48 -7.48
N ILE A 73 -5.07 7.01 -6.23
CA ILE A 73 -6.30 7.05 -5.40
C ILE A 73 -6.56 8.45 -4.86
N THR A 74 -5.56 9.09 -4.26
CA THR A 74 -5.73 10.34 -3.51
C THR A 74 -5.65 11.59 -4.39
N LYS A 75 -5.01 11.48 -5.56
CA LYS A 75 -4.58 12.62 -6.39
C LYS A 75 -3.67 13.61 -5.64
N VAL A 76 -3.06 13.20 -4.52
CA VAL A 76 -2.14 14.01 -3.72
C VAL A 76 -0.70 13.61 -4.04
N PRO A 77 0.11 14.48 -4.65
CA PRO A 77 1.50 14.18 -4.96
C PRO A 77 2.35 13.98 -3.70
N GLY A 78 3.20 12.96 -3.72
CA GLY A 78 4.10 12.61 -2.63
C GLY A 78 3.42 11.91 -1.46
N MET A 79 2.23 11.33 -1.66
CA MET A 79 1.58 10.47 -0.67
C MET A 79 2.36 9.17 -0.52
N ARG A 80 2.77 8.83 0.70
CA ARG A 80 3.58 7.64 0.99
C ARG A 80 2.88 6.68 1.93
N LEU A 81 3.19 5.39 1.77
CA LEU A 81 2.82 4.36 2.73
C LEU A 81 3.93 4.21 3.77
N ARG A 82 3.55 4.10 5.04
CA ARG A 82 4.43 3.70 6.15
C ARG A 82 3.81 2.49 6.83
N VAL A 83 4.64 1.49 7.07
CA VAL A 83 4.27 0.28 7.80
C VAL A 83 5.02 0.30 9.12
N MET A 84 4.29 0.17 10.23
CA MET A 84 4.82 0.16 11.60
C MET A 84 4.72 -1.24 12.20
#